data_AF-A0AAD7FC70-F1
#
_entry.id   AF-A0AAD7FC70-F1
#
_cell.length_a   1.000
_cell.length_b   1.000
_cell.length_c   1.000
_cell.angle_alpha   90.00
_cell.angle_beta   90.00
_cell.angle_gamma   90.00
#
_symmetry.space_group_name_H-M   'P 1'
#
loop_
_entity.id
_entity.type
_entity.pdbx_description
1 polymer ?
#
loop_
_entity_poly.entity_id
_entity_poly.type
_entity_poly.pdbx_seq_one_letter_code
_entity_poly.pdbx_strand_id
1 'polypeptide(L)'
;MKEIAVKEDWDDWPTLDQLDKLSRKADGLFHYATTALQWIEQQIHNIGTPYREKVFDEFAQSGIGQLEDLYKLILGAFDDPKQNTDTRKEQQLGFQHVVGTTLVLEKPLTIHQIIALLGDITRDDFDVIKFLRRLRSVLIPGTTASFKEATPQIHKSFRDYIMGVHAPAEFRILTGHAHMVTARSCMEVIVKAGIKPDPKQQDAYSVKHWCQHLRKAVEEGATLEDKGMQKVFEQMAEDRVVNVWKGNLGQVVFNVAAAGWGLLKVRTKHETES
;
A
#
# COMPACT_ATOMS: atom_id res chain seq x y z
N MET A 1 26.00 -12.23 1.74
CA MET A 1 26.22 -11.75 0.36
C MET A 1 26.73 -12.85 -0.56
N LYS A 2 27.81 -13.58 -0.21
CA LYS A 2 28.28 -14.74 -1.02
C LYS A 2 27.20 -15.82 -1.26
N GLU A 3 26.39 -16.16 -0.25
CA GLU A 3 25.28 -17.13 -0.40
C GLU A 3 24.14 -16.67 -1.31
N ILE A 4 23.97 -15.35 -1.50
CA ILE A 4 22.93 -14.80 -2.39
C ILE A 4 23.40 -14.90 -3.84
N ALA A 5 24.69 -14.63 -4.10
CA ALA A 5 25.28 -14.73 -5.45
C ALA A 5 25.29 -16.17 -5.99
N VAL A 6 25.51 -17.17 -5.13
CA VAL A 6 25.51 -18.60 -5.50
C VAL A 6 24.12 -19.10 -5.92
N LYS A 7 23.04 -18.44 -5.49
CA LYS A 7 21.67 -18.91 -5.75
C LYS A 7 21.13 -18.47 -7.11
N GLU A 8 21.71 -17.47 -7.75
CA GLU A 8 21.17 -16.79 -8.93
C GLU A 8 21.97 -17.01 -10.23
N ASP A 9 22.92 -17.96 -10.26
CA ASP A 9 23.74 -18.30 -11.45
C ASP A 9 24.55 -17.10 -11.97
N TRP A 10 25.09 -16.31 -11.05
CA TRP A 10 25.94 -15.16 -11.36
C TRP A 10 27.42 -15.52 -11.26
N ASP A 11 27.93 -16.32 -12.20
CA ASP A 11 29.25 -16.94 -12.06
C ASP A 11 30.43 -15.95 -11.87
N ASP A 12 30.30 -14.68 -12.28
CA ASP A 12 31.37 -13.67 -12.16
C ASP A 12 30.91 -12.28 -11.64
N TRP A 13 29.67 -12.14 -11.16
CA TRP A 13 29.11 -10.83 -10.80
C TRP A 13 28.18 -10.92 -9.56
N PRO A 14 28.16 -9.95 -8.62
CA PRO A 14 29.09 -8.85 -8.50
C PRO A 14 30.47 -9.38 -8.12
N THR A 15 31.50 -8.68 -8.60
CA THR A 15 32.89 -8.97 -8.22
C THR A 15 33.10 -8.82 -6.71
N LEU A 16 34.16 -9.44 -6.18
CA LEU A 16 34.50 -9.30 -4.75
C LEU A 16 34.74 -7.84 -4.34
N ASP A 17 35.32 -7.02 -5.23
CA ASP A 17 35.51 -5.58 -4.99
C ASP A 17 34.17 -4.83 -4.91
N GLN A 18 33.22 -5.17 -5.77
CA GLN A 18 31.86 -4.64 -5.71
C GLN A 18 31.14 -5.04 -4.42
N LEU A 19 31.26 -6.31 -4.00
CA LEU A 19 30.71 -6.77 -2.73
C LEU A 19 31.36 -6.06 -1.53
N ASP A 20 32.67 -5.80 -1.56
CA ASP A 20 33.37 -5.07 -0.51
C ASP A 20 32.93 -3.60 -0.43
N LYS A 21 32.79 -2.92 -1.58
CA LYS A 21 32.23 -1.56 -1.67
C LYS A 21 30.83 -1.48 -1.06
N LEU A 22 29.94 -2.40 -1.41
CA LEU A 22 28.59 -2.47 -0.82
C LEU A 22 28.65 -2.75 0.69
N SER A 23 29.53 -3.66 1.12
CA SER A 23 29.67 -4.02 2.54
C SER A 23 30.13 -2.84 3.38
N ARG A 24 31.13 -2.08 2.91
CA ARG A 24 31.60 -0.86 3.58
C ARG A 24 30.50 0.20 3.64
N LYS A 25 29.75 0.36 2.55
CA LYS A 25 28.65 1.34 2.47
C LYS A 25 27.45 0.98 3.36
N ALA A 26 27.22 -0.32 3.56
CA ALA A 26 26.21 -0.79 4.50
C ALA A 26 26.56 -0.53 5.96
N ASP A 27 27.84 -0.30 6.28
CA ASP A 27 28.33 -0.02 7.65
C ASP A 27 27.74 -0.96 8.72
N GLY A 28 27.68 -2.26 8.40
CA GLY A 28 27.11 -3.29 9.28
C GLY A 28 25.58 -3.37 9.33
N LEU A 29 24.86 -2.46 8.65
CA LEU A 29 23.40 -2.51 8.53
C LEU A 29 22.99 -3.58 7.52
N PHE A 30 22.71 -4.79 8.01
CA PHE A 30 22.25 -5.91 7.19
C PHE A 30 21.07 -5.53 6.26
N HIS A 31 20.09 -4.79 6.79
CA HIS A 31 18.94 -4.32 6.01
C HIS A 31 19.33 -3.38 4.86
N TYR A 32 20.34 -2.51 5.08
CA TYR A 32 20.86 -1.67 4.00
C TYR A 32 21.43 -2.55 2.89
N ALA A 33 22.31 -3.50 3.23
CA ALA A 33 22.95 -4.38 2.25
C ALA A 33 21.91 -5.19 1.46
N THR A 34 20.93 -5.78 2.13
CA THR A 34 19.87 -6.56 1.49
C THR A 34 18.98 -5.70 0.59
N THR A 35 18.51 -4.54 1.07
CA THR A 35 17.67 -3.63 0.27
C THR A 35 18.44 -3.06 -0.93
N ALA A 36 19.73 -2.73 -0.76
CA ALA A 36 20.59 -2.25 -1.83
C ALA A 36 20.77 -3.31 -2.93
N LEU A 37 21.09 -4.54 -2.56
CA LEU A 37 21.21 -5.65 -3.51
C LEU A 37 19.90 -5.90 -4.26
N GLN A 38 18.78 -5.97 -3.54
CA GLN A 38 17.47 -6.19 -4.17
C GLN A 38 17.08 -5.05 -5.11
N TRP A 39 17.44 -3.79 -4.77
CA TRP A 39 17.21 -2.66 -5.65
C TRP A 39 18.08 -2.72 -6.91
N ILE A 40 19.38 -3.03 -6.77
CA ILE A 40 20.31 -3.18 -7.91
C ILE A 40 19.82 -4.29 -8.84
N GLU A 41 19.51 -5.46 -8.29
CA GLU A 41 18.97 -6.61 -9.03
C GLU A 41 17.70 -6.23 -9.78
N GLN A 42 16.78 -5.52 -9.12
CA GLN A 42 15.56 -5.05 -9.74
C GLN A 42 15.80 -4.06 -10.89
N GLN A 43 16.74 -3.13 -10.74
CA GLN A 43 17.08 -2.22 -11.84
C GLN A 43 17.64 -2.99 -13.03
N ILE A 44 18.56 -3.95 -12.78
CA ILE A 44 19.13 -4.80 -13.82
C ILE A 44 18.06 -5.60 -14.56
N HIS A 45 17.10 -6.17 -13.82
CA HIS A 45 15.97 -6.87 -14.43
C HIS A 45 15.13 -5.94 -15.32
N ASN A 46 14.95 -4.67 -14.92
CA ASN A 46 14.13 -3.71 -15.67
C ASN A 46 14.82 -3.17 -16.93
N ILE A 47 16.13 -2.91 -16.89
CA ILE A 47 16.86 -2.27 -17.99
C ILE A 47 17.71 -3.24 -18.83
N GLY A 48 17.96 -4.45 -18.31
CA GLY A 48 18.71 -5.52 -18.94
C GLY A 48 20.12 -5.74 -18.35
N THR A 49 20.57 -7.00 -18.40
CA THR A 49 21.88 -7.44 -17.90
C THR A 49 23.11 -6.72 -18.50
N PRO A 50 23.10 -6.21 -19.76
CA PRO A 50 24.25 -5.45 -20.29
C PRO A 50 24.57 -4.18 -19.52
N TYR A 51 23.63 -3.64 -18.74
CA TYR A 51 23.80 -2.40 -17.97
C TYR A 51 24.17 -2.63 -16.50
N ARG A 52 24.45 -3.88 -16.09
CA ARG A 52 24.70 -4.23 -14.67
C ARG A 52 25.83 -3.44 -14.03
N GLU A 53 26.94 -3.23 -14.75
CA GLU A 53 28.07 -2.44 -14.24
C GLU A 53 27.66 -0.98 -14.04
N LYS A 54 26.92 -0.40 -14.99
CA LYS A 54 26.42 0.97 -14.90
C LYS A 54 25.49 1.15 -13.70
N VAL A 55 24.54 0.23 -13.50
CA VAL A 55 23.62 0.26 -12.34
C VAL A 55 24.41 0.20 -11.04
N PHE A 56 25.38 -0.71 -10.97
CA PHE A 56 26.21 -0.87 -9.80
C PHE A 56 27.02 0.39 -9.52
N ASP A 57 27.69 0.95 -10.53
CA ASP A 57 28.54 2.13 -10.40
C ASP A 57 27.72 3.36 -10.02
N GLU A 58 26.55 3.56 -10.63
CA GLU A 58 25.62 4.63 -10.24
C GLU A 58 25.19 4.48 -8.78
N PHE A 59 24.87 3.27 -8.34
CA PHE A 59 24.56 3.01 -6.94
C PHE A 59 25.76 3.21 -6.02
N ALA A 60 26.94 2.72 -6.40
CA ALA A 60 28.15 2.79 -5.58
C ALA A 60 28.63 4.24 -5.41
N GLN A 61 28.56 5.03 -6.49
CA GLN A 61 28.92 6.46 -6.50
C GLN A 61 27.83 7.36 -5.93
N SER A 62 26.59 6.89 -5.81
CA SER A 62 25.54 7.64 -5.14
C SER A 62 25.98 7.99 -3.71
N GLY A 63 25.70 9.21 -3.24
CA GLY A 63 26.03 9.63 -1.85
C GLY A 63 25.21 8.92 -0.77
N ILE A 64 24.56 7.81 -1.08
CA ILE A 64 23.62 7.07 -0.24
C ILE A 64 24.42 6.32 0.84
N GLY A 65 24.75 6.98 1.94
CA GLY A 65 25.43 6.36 3.08
C GLY A 65 24.49 5.92 4.19
N GLN A 66 23.24 6.39 4.15
CA GLN A 66 22.25 6.16 5.20
C GLN A 66 21.05 5.39 4.66
N LEU A 67 20.43 4.57 5.51
CA LEU A 67 19.24 3.80 5.16
C LEU A 67 18.07 4.67 4.68
N GLU A 68 17.94 5.89 5.23
CA GLU A 68 16.95 6.86 4.78
C GLU A 68 17.18 7.31 3.33
N ASP A 69 18.43 7.52 2.93
CA ASP A 69 18.76 7.92 1.55
C ASP A 69 18.48 6.77 0.57
N LEU A 70 18.64 5.52 1.01
CA LEU A 70 18.25 4.35 0.23
C LEU A 70 16.73 4.29 0.06
N TYR A 71 15.96 4.62 1.10
CA TYR A 71 14.51 4.73 0.99
C TYR A 71 14.07 5.90 0.11
N LYS A 72 14.73 7.06 0.17
CA LYS A 72 14.49 8.16 -0.77
C LYS A 72 14.77 7.75 -2.20
N LEU A 73 15.83 6.99 -2.47
CA LEU A 73 16.11 6.46 -3.81
C LEU A 73 14.98 5.53 -4.30
N ILE A 74 14.50 4.63 -3.44
CA ILE A 74 13.39 3.72 -3.77
C ILE A 74 12.12 4.51 -4.07
N LEU A 75 11.78 5.49 -3.23
CA LEU A 75 10.61 6.36 -3.43
C LEU A 75 10.76 7.26 -4.67
N GLY A 76 11.96 7.78 -4.92
CA GLY A 76 12.29 8.63 -6.07
C GLY A 76 12.08 7.93 -7.41
N ALA A 77 12.12 6.59 -7.45
CA ALA A 77 11.74 5.85 -8.64
C ALA A 77 10.26 6.09 -9.02
N PHE A 78 9.39 6.38 -8.06
CA PHE A 78 7.96 6.71 -8.29
C PHE A 78 7.72 8.20 -8.51
N ASP A 79 8.77 9.00 -8.44
CA ASP A 79 8.72 10.46 -8.44
C ASP A 79 9.53 11.05 -9.60
N ASP A 80 9.25 10.59 -10.83
CA ASP A 80 10.01 11.02 -12.01
C ASP A 80 9.70 12.50 -12.34
N PRO A 81 10.66 13.42 -12.19
CA PRO A 81 10.44 14.85 -12.43
C PRO A 81 10.21 15.19 -13.91
N LYS A 82 10.44 14.24 -14.82
CA LYS A 82 10.14 14.41 -16.26
C LYS A 82 8.69 14.06 -16.60
N GLN A 83 7.96 13.39 -15.69
CA GLN A 83 6.53 13.15 -15.85
C GLN A 83 5.74 14.44 -15.61
N ASN A 84 4.56 14.53 -16.23
CA ASN A 84 3.68 15.66 -15.95
C ASN A 84 3.23 15.65 -14.47
N THR A 85 2.78 16.79 -13.97
CA THR A 85 2.40 16.96 -12.56
C THR A 85 1.23 16.08 -12.14
N ASP A 86 0.30 15.82 -13.05
CA ASP A 86 -0.93 15.08 -12.76
C ASP A 86 -0.65 13.57 -12.61
N THR A 87 0.10 12.99 -13.54
CA THR A 87 0.58 11.60 -13.47
C THR A 87 1.44 11.37 -12.24
N ARG A 88 2.32 12.31 -11.90
CA ARG A 88 3.12 12.23 -10.67
C ARG A 88 2.24 12.19 -9.42
N LYS A 89 1.22 13.06 -9.37
CA LYS A 89 0.26 13.11 -8.26
C LYS A 89 -0.56 11.81 -8.17
N GLU A 90 -0.98 11.25 -9.29
CA GLU A 90 -1.66 9.94 -9.34
C GLU A 90 -0.77 8.81 -8.81
N GLN A 91 0.52 8.81 -9.16
CA GLN A 91 1.48 7.84 -8.62
C GLN A 91 1.63 7.96 -7.09
N GLN A 92 1.68 9.19 -6.57
CA GLN A 92 1.79 9.46 -5.14
C GLN A 92 0.51 9.05 -4.38
N LEU A 93 -0.67 9.38 -4.92
CA LEU A 93 -1.96 8.96 -4.35
C LEU A 93 -2.11 7.44 -4.38
N GLY A 94 -1.75 6.79 -5.50
CA GLY A 94 -1.75 5.34 -5.61
C GLY A 94 -0.77 4.67 -4.64
N PHE A 95 0.41 5.27 -4.42
CA PHE A 95 1.33 4.83 -3.38
C PHE A 95 0.67 4.89 -2.00
N GLN A 96 0.11 6.04 -1.61
CA GLN A 96 -0.49 6.23 -0.29
C GLN A 96 -1.67 5.28 -0.07
N HIS A 97 -2.48 5.06 -1.10
CA HIS A 97 -3.62 4.15 -1.05
C HIS A 97 -3.17 2.69 -0.90
N VAL A 98 -2.29 2.21 -1.79
CA VAL A 98 -1.86 0.79 -1.75
C VAL A 98 -1.04 0.48 -0.51
N VAL A 99 -0.03 1.30 -0.20
CA VAL A 99 0.89 1.07 0.93
C VAL A 99 0.16 1.35 2.24
N GLY A 100 -0.61 2.43 2.32
CA GLY A 100 -1.44 2.77 3.47
C GLY A 100 -2.43 1.66 3.80
N THR A 101 -3.22 1.19 2.82
CA THR A 101 -4.13 0.06 3.01
C THR A 101 -3.39 -1.17 3.50
N THR A 102 -2.28 -1.53 2.88
CA THR A 102 -1.47 -2.72 3.27
C THR A 102 -0.97 -2.62 4.72
N LEU A 103 -0.58 -1.42 5.18
CA LEU A 103 -0.11 -1.20 6.55
C LEU A 103 -1.19 -1.38 7.61
N VAL A 104 -2.42 -1.00 7.29
CA VAL A 104 -3.50 -0.92 8.28
C VAL A 104 -4.45 -2.12 8.27
N LEU A 105 -4.19 -3.13 7.44
CA LEU A 105 -4.98 -4.35 7.38
C LEU A 105 -5.09 -5.03 8.76
N GLU A 106 -6.30 -5.45 9.13
CA GLU A 106 -6.55 -6.19 10.39
C GLU A 106 -6.06 -7.63 10.35
N LYS A 107 -5.93 -8.18 9.14
CA LYS A 107 -5.32 -9.49 8.89
C LYS A 107 -4.52 -9.43 7.60
N PRO A 108 -3.42 -10.19 7.48
CA PRO A 108 -2.67 -10.23 6.25
C PRO A 108 -3.54 -10.74 5.09
N LEU A 109 -3.51 -10.03 3.96
CA LEU A 109 -4.20 -10.39 2.72
C LEU A 109 -3.18 -10.73 1.63
N THR A 110 -3.54 -11.59 0.69
CA THR A 110 -2.72 -11.82 -0.51
C THR A 110 -2.76 -10.60 -1.44
N ILE A 111 -1.77 -10.47 -2.33
CA ILE A 111 -1.79 -9.40 -3.36
C ILE A 111 -3.09 -9.43 -4.16
N HIS A 112 -3.59 -10.62 -4.51
CA HIS A 112 -4.87 -10.75 -5.21
C HIS A 112 -6.04 -10.16 -4.40
N GLN A 113 -6.11 -10.45 -3.11
CA GLN A 113 -7.14 -9.92 -2.22
C GLN A 113 -7.00 -8.41 -2.00
N ILE A 114 -5.78 -7.89 -1.90
CA ILE A 114 -5.53 -6.44 -1.82
C ILE A 114 -6.03 -5.74 -3.08
N ILE A 115 -5.74 -6.29 -4.28
CA ILE A 115 -6.24 -5.72 -5.54
C ILE A 115 -7.76 -5.74 -5.60
N ALA A 116 -8.40 -6.82 -5.13
CA ALA A 116 -9.85 -6.90 -5.08
C ALA A 116 -10.46 -5.87 -4.11
N LEU A 117 -9.81 -5.65 -2.97
CA LEU A 117 -10.19 -4.63 -1.99
C LEU A 117 -10.07 -3.22 -2.56
N LEU A 118 -8.94 -2.92 -3.23
CA LEU A 118 -8.65 -1.65 -3.91
C LEU A 118 -9.38 -1.51 -5.25
N GLY A 119 -10.55 -2.12 -5.41
CA GLY A 119 -11.29 -2.17 -6.67
C GLY A 119 -11.86 -0.83 -7.13
N ASP A 120 -11.60 0.26 -6.41
CA ASP A 120 -11.83 1.64 -6.80
C ASP A 120 -10.66 2.28 -7.56
N ILE A 121 -9.49 1.66 -7.50
CA ILE A 121 -8.35 1.98 -8.36
C ILE A 121 -8.49 1.19 -9.66
N THR A 122 -8.64 1.87 -10.80
CA THR A 122 -8.60 1.19 -12.09
C THR A 122 -7.16 0.90 -12.50
N ARG A 123 -6.95 -0.15 -13.30
CA ARG A 123 -5.60 -0.49 -13.80
C ARG A 123 -5.01 0.60 -14.68
N ASP A 124 -5.87 1.34 -15.39
CA ASP A 124 -5.47 2.42 -16.28
C ASP A 124 -5.00 3.63 -15.47
N ASP A 125 -5.58 3.87 -14.28
CA ASP A 125 -5.15 4.92 -13.36
C ASP A 125 -3.87 4.52 -12.60
N PHE A 126 -3.79 3.26 -12.13
CA PHE A 126 -2.63 2.79 -11.37
C PHE A 126 -2.49 1.25 -11.39
N ASP A 127 -1.42 0.74 -12.01
CA ASP A 127 -1.13 -0.71 -12.03
C ASP A 127 -0.52 -1.16 -10.69
N VAL A 128 -1.38 -1.59 -9.76
CA VAL A 128 -1.03 -2.10 -8.42
C VAL A 128 -0.03 -3.26 -8.48
N ILE A 129 -0.13 -4.16 -9.48
CA ILE A 129 0.78 -5.30 -9.60
C ILE A 129 2.18 -4.81 -9.95
N LYS A 130 2.29 -3.94 -10.96
CA LYS A 130 3.57 -3.34 -11.37
C LYS A 130 4.17 -2.54 -10.21
N PHE A 131 3.35 -1.78 -9.50
CA PHE A 131 3.76 -1.02 -8.33
C PHE A 131 4.33 -1.90 -7.21
N LEU A 132 3.58 -2.91 -6.75
CA LEU A 132 4.06 -3.81 -5.69
C LEU A 132 5.30 -4.59 -6.12
N ARG A 133 5.46 -4.90 -7.41
CA ARG A 133 6.71 -5.48 -7.92
C ARG A 133 7.89 -4.53 -7.74
N ARG A 134 7.72 -3.23 -8.02
CA ARG A 134 8.77 -2.20 -7.85
C ARG A 134 9.14 -1.93 -6.40
N LEU A 135 8.27 -2.28 -5.45
CA LEU A 135 8.55 -2.17 -4.02
C LEU A 135 9.13 -3.45 -3.40
N ARG A 136 9.49 -4.47 -4.19
CA ARG A 136 10.03 -5.75 -3.67
C ARG A 136 11.29 -5.62 -2.82
N SER A 137 12.07 -4.56 -2.97
CA SER A 137 13.24 -4.30 -2.12
C SER A 137 12.90 -3.91 -0.68
N VAL A 138 11.64 -3.53 -0.43
CA VAL A 138 11.11 -3.11 0.89
C VAL A 138 9.83 -3.87 1.29
N LEU A 139 9.31 -4.70 0.38
CA LEU A 139 8.26 -5.68 0.63
C LEU A 139 8.88 -7.06 0.73
N ILE A 140 8.62 -7.75 1.84
CA ILE A 140 8.97 -9.15 2.03
C ILE A 140 7.91 -9.96 1.29
N PRO A 141 8.26 -10.67 0.19
CA PRO A 141 7.35 -11.62 -0.41
C PRO A 141 7.11 -12.79 0.54
N GLY A 142 5.85 -13.18 0.72
CA GLY A 142 5.50 -14.42 1.43
C GLY A 142 6.12 -15.67 0.77
N THR A 143 6.05 -16.81 1.45
CA THR A 143 6.70 -18.07 1.04
C THR A 143 6.06 -18.78 -0.16
N THR A 144 5.23 -18.09 -0.94
CA THR A 144 4.45 -18.67 -2.04
C THR A 144 5.16 -18.51 -3.38
N ALA A 145 5.07 -19.52 -4.26
CA ALA A 145 5.68 -19.48 -5.60
C ALA A 145 5.03 -18.44 -6.55
N SER A 146 3.75 -18.11 -6.34
CA SER A 146 3.03 -17.09 -7.14
C SER A 146 3.07 -15.73 -6.45
N PHE A 147 3.47 -14.68 -7.18
CA PHE A 147 3.45 -13.32 -6.66
C PHE A 147 2.03 -12.86 -6.25
N LYS A 148 1.00 -13.25 -6.99
CA LYS A 148 -0.38 -12.85 -6.68
C LYS A 148 -0.92 -13.49 -5.39
N GLU A 149 -0.41 -14.68 -5.07
CA GLU A 149 -0.78 -15.42 -3.85
C GLU A 149 0.09 -15.04 -2.66
N ALA A 150 1.14 -14.25 -2.86
CA ALA A 150 1.99 -13.79 -1.79
C ALA A 150 1.24 -12.80 -0.91
N THR A 151 1.46 -12.91 0.40
CA THR A 151 1.03 -11.91 1.38
C THR A 151 2.16 -10.89 1.53
N PRO A 152 2.03 -9.67 1.03
CA PRO A 152 3.09 -8.68 1.13
C PRO A 152 3.24 -8.23 2.59
N GLN A 153 4.47 -8.21 3.09
CA GLN A 153 4.78 -7.59 4.39
C GLN A 153 5.75 -6.44 4.17
N ILE A 154 5.45 -5.28 4.76
CA ILE A 154 6.34 -4.13 4.67
C ILE A 154 7.44 -4.29 5.71
N HIS A 155 8.69 -4.14 5.28
CA HIS A 155 9.83 -4.21 6.18
C HIS A 155 9.70 -3.17 7.31
N LYS A 156 9.96 -3.57 8.57
CA LYS A 156 9.73 -2.71 9.75
C LYS A 156 10.42 -1.34 9.62
N SER A 157 11.69 -1.30 9.24
CA SER A 157 12.40 -0.02 9.12
C SER A 157 11.89 0.86 7.97
N PHE A 158 11.36 0.26 6.89
CA PHE A 158 10.72 1.04 5.83
C PHE A 158 9.38 1.59 6.30
N ARG A 159 8.59 0.77 7.02
CA ARG A 159 7.35 1.23 7.69
C ARG A 159 7.62 2.41 8.62
N ASP A 160 8.61 2.27 9.51
CA ASP A 160 8.96 3.32 10.47
C ASP A 160 9.39 4.61 9.74
N TYR A 161 10.12 4.47 8.63
CA TYR A 161 10.51 5.59 7.78
C TYR A 161 9.31 6.31 7.13
N ILE A 162 8.45 5.59 6.40
CA ILE A 162 7.31 6.21 5.67
C ILE A 162 6.23 6.75 6.59
N MET A 163 6.19 6.35 7.86
CA MET A 163 5.32 6.94 8.87
C MET A 163 6.00 8.11 9.62
N GLY A 164 7.30 8.27 9.46
CA GLY A 164 8.11 9.26 10.17
C GLY A 164 8.18 10.63 9.49
N VAL A 165 8.68 11.61 10.23
CA VAL A 165 8.88 13.00 9.75
C VAL A 165 9.98 13.14 8.70
N HIS A 166 10.84 12.13 8.57
CA HIS A 166 11.95 12.11 7.61
C HIS A 166 11.52 11.67 6.20
N ALA A 167 10.37 11.00 6.07
CA ALA A 167 9.82 10.69 4.76
C ALA A 167 9.31 11.97 4.05
N PRO A 168 9.49 12.06 2.71
CA PRO A 168 8.85 13.09 1.90
C PRO A 168 7.34 13.12 2.16
N ALA A 169 6.75 14.32 2.20
CA ALA A 169 5.36 14.51 2.61
C ALA A 169 4.39 13.74 1.68
N GLU A 170 4.71 13.70 0.39
CA GLU A 170 3.98 12.99 -0.66
C GLU A 170 3.97 11.46 -0.49
N PHE A 171 4.97 10.89 0.20
CA PHE A 171 5.08 9.45 0.46
C PHE A 171 4.81 9.09 1.92
N ARG A 172 4.51 10.08 2.76
CA ARG A 172 4.22 9.86 4.16
C ARG A 172 2.86 9.21 4.34
N ILE A 173 2.81 8.12 5.10
CA ILE A 173 1.57 7.44 5.45
C ILE A 173 1.06 7.94 6.79
N LEU A 174 -0.13 8.55 6.77
CA LEU A 174 -0.91 8.86 7.97
C LEU A 174 -1.90 7.72 8.20
N THR A 175 -1.80 7.03 9.34
CA THR A 175 -2.58 5.83 9.64
C THR A 175 -4.09 6.12 9.70
N GLY A 176 -4.51 7.28 10.22
CA GLY A 176 -5.91 7.67 10.24
C GLY A 176 -6.49 7.83 8.83
N HIS A 177 -5.72 8.43 7.91
CA HIS A 177 -6.10 8.53 6.51
C HIS A 177 -6.12 7.16 5.82
N ALA A 178 -5.11 6.32 6.05
CA ALA A 178 -5.06 4.97 5.52
C ALA A 178 -6.25 4.11 6.00
N HIS A 179 -6.64 4.22 7.28
CA HIS A 179 -7.83 3.58 7.82
C HIS A 179 -9.12 4.11 7.17
N MET A 180 -9.23 5.42 6.93
CA MET A 180 -10.38 6.02 6.25
C MET A 180 -10.55 5.46 4.83
N VAL A 181 -9.44 5.47 4.07
CA VAL A 181 -9.39 4.96 2.70
C VAL A 181 -9.71 3.46 2.67
N THR A 182 -9.13 2.68 3.58
CA THR A 182 -9.42 1.24 3.67
C THR A 182 -10.88 0.97 4.01
N ALA A 183 -11.48 1.76 4.93
CA ALA A 183 -12.89 1.65 5.26
C ALA A 183 -13.78 1.90 4.03
N ARG A 184 -13.47 2.94 3.26
CA ARG A 184 -14.18 3.26 2.02
C ARG A 184 -14.08 2.13 1.00
N SER A 185 -12.87 1.63 0.73
CA SER A 185 -12.66 0.50 -0.19
C SER A 185 -13.45 -0.75 0.24
N CYS A 186 -13.46 -1.08 1.54
CA CYS A 186 -14.29 -2.17 2.06
C CYS A 186 -15.79 -1.95 1.80
N MET A 187 -16.30 -0.74 2.05
CA MET A 187 -17.71 -0.41 1.83
C MET A 187 -18.07 -0.47 0.34
N GLU A 188 -17.20 -0.02 -0.56
CA GLU A 188 -17.43 -0.09 -2.01
C GLU A 188 -17.49 -1.53 -2.50
N VAL A 189 -16.66 -2.44 -1.95
CA VAL A 189 -16.77 -3.89 -2.22
C VAL A 189 -18.13 -4.43 -1.77
N ILE A 190 -18.60 -4.03 -0.60
CA ILE A 190 -19.90 -4.45 -0.05
C ILE A 190 -21.06 -3.91 -0.91
N VAL A 191 -21.01 -2.63 -1.31
CA VAL A 191 -22.00 -2.00 -2.21
C VAL A 191 -22.05 -2.74 -3.55
N LYS A 192 -20.88 -3.02 -4.15
CA LYS A 192 -20.80 -3.79 -5.40
C LYS A 192 -21.43 -5.18 -5.26
N ALA A 193 -21.18 -5.88 -4.15
CA ALA A 193 -21.79 -7.18 -3.87
C ALA A 193 -23.32 -7.12 -3.68
N GLY A 194 -23.86 -6.01 -3.16
CA GLY A 194 -25.31 -5.79 -3.04
C GLY A 194 -25.99 -5.48 -4.37
N ILE A 195 -25.28 -4.81 -5.29
CA ILE A 195 -25.77 -4.47 -6.64
C ILE A 195 -25.68 -5.69 -7.58
N LYS A 196 -24.55 -6.39 -7.54
CA LYS A 196 -24.26 -7.56 -8.37
C LYS A 196 -23.71 -8.68 -7.49
N PRO A 197 -24.59 -9.47 -6.85
CA PRO A 197 -24.16 -10.57 -6.01
C PRO A 197 -23.35 -11.58 -6.80
N ASP A 198 -22.10 -11.79 -6.39
CA ASP A 198 -21.27 -12.90 -6.87
C ASP A 198 -21.00 -13.85 -5.69
N PRO A 199 -21.53 -15.08 -5.73
CA PRO A 199 -21.28 -16.11 -4.71
C PRO A 199 -19.79 -16.41 -4.50
N LYS A 200 -18.94 -16.13 -5.48
CA LYS A 200 -17.49 -16.37 -5.42
C LYS A 200 -16.69 -15.16 -4.89
N GLN A 201 -17.33 -14.00 -4.76
CA GLN A 201 -16.67 -12.71 -4.52
C GLN A 201 -17.17 -12.00 -3.25
N GLN A 202 -17.83 -12.71 -2.34
CA GLN A 202 -18.08 -12.19 -1.00
C GLN A 202 -16.75 -12.08 -0.25
N ASP A 203 -16.16 -10.89 -0.29
CA ASP A 203 -14.96 -10.60 0.48
C ASP A 203 -15.29 -10.53 1.98
N ALA A 204 -15.06 -11.67 2.65
CA ALA A 204 -15.23 -11.82 4.09
C ALA A 204 -14.39 -10.82 4.89
N TYR A 205 -13.31 -10.26 4.32
CA TYR A 205 -12.55 -9.20 4.98
C TYR A 205 -13.37 -7.92 5.05
N SER A 206 -13.83 -7.43 3.89
CA SER A 206 -14.59 -6.19 3.77
C SER A 206 -15.79 -6.17 4.70
N VAL A 207 -16.63 -7.21 4.68
CA VAL A 207 -17.82 -7.33 5.54
C VAL A 207 -17.47 -7.33 7.03
N LYS A 208 -16.33 -7.92 7.42
CA LYS A 208 -15.93 -8.06 8.82
C LYS A 208 -15.24 -6.82 9.39
N HIS A 209 -14.51 -6.06 8.58
CA HIS A 209 -13.54 -5.07 9.08
C HIS A 209 -13.84 -3.61 8.71
N TRP A 210 -14.78 -3.32 7.80
CA TRP A 210 -15.07 -1.93 7.38
C TRP A 210 -15.38 -0.99 8.57
N CYS A 211 -16.22 -1.41 9.53
CA CYS A 211 -16.55 -0.63 10.73
C CYS A 211 -15.32 -0.33 11.59
N GLN A 212 -14.43 -1.31 11.72
CA GLN A 212 -13.26 -1.21 12.57
C GLN A 212 -12.27 -0.18 12.01
N HIS A 213 -12.06 -0.20 10.70
CA HIS A 213 -11.25 0.81 10.02
C HIS A 213 -11.86 2.21 10.15
N LEU A 214 -13.17 2.34 9.97
CA LEU A 214 -13.84 3.63 10.13
C LEU A 214 -13.66 4.19 11.55
N ARG A 215 -13.83 3.34 12.58
CA ARG A 215 -13.62 3.73 13.97
C ARG A 215 -12.17 4.20 14.21
N LYS A 216 -11.18 3.42 13.79
CA LYS A 216 -9.75 3.77 13.96
C LYS A 216 -9.40 5.06 13.21
N ALA A 217 -9.97 5.28 12.03
CA ALA A 217 -9.77 6.51 11.28
C ALA A 217 -10.20 7.75 12.10
N VAL A 218 -11.38 7.69 12.71
CA VAL A 218 -11.92 8.77 13.55
C VAL A 218 -11.11 8.95 14.84
N GLU A 219 -10.74 7.84 15.50
CA GLU A 219 -9.88 7.86 16.71
C GLU A 219 -8.53 8.54 16.45
N GLU A 220 -8.01 8.40 15.23
CA GLU A 220 -6.75 9.01 14.78
C GLU A 220 -6.94 10.39 14.11
N GLY A 221 -8.13 10.98 14.22
CA GLY A 221 -8.41 12.36 13.80
C GLY A 221 -8.66 12.56 12.30
N ALA A 222 -8.92 11.50 11.54
CA ALA A 222 -9.31 11.64 10.14
C ALA A 222 -10.71 12.23 10.01
N THR A 223 -10.86 13.21 9.11
CA THR A 223 -12.13 13.89 8.83
C THR A 223 -13.00 13.09 7.86
N LEU A 224 -14.31 13.05 8.10
CA LEU A 224 -15.30 12.38 7.25
C LEU A 224 -15.78 13.23 6.05
N GLU A 225 -15.11 14.36 5.76
CA GLU A 225 -15.53 15.32 4.73
C GLU A 225 -15.26 14.86 3.28
N ASP A 226 -14.84 13.60 3.10
CA ASP A 226 -14.66 13.00 1.79
C ASP A 226 -16.03 12.80 1.09
N LYS A 227 -16.26 13.51 -0.01
CA LYS A 227 -17.50 13.42 -0.80
C LYS A 227 -17.75 12.00 -1.33
N GLY A 228 -16.69 11.23 -1.62
CA GLY A 228 -16.78 9.83 -2.00
C GLY A 228 -17.33 8.98 -0.86
N MET A 229 -16.86 9.22 0.36
CA MET A 229 -17.32 8.54 1.56
C MET A 229 -18.82 8.80 1.85
N GLN A 230 -19.30 10.04 1.70
CA GLN A 230 -20.73 10.35 1.90
C GLN A 230 -21.64 9.54 0.97
N LYS A 231 -21.29 9.50 -0.32
CA LYS A 231 -22.04 8.71 -1.32
C LYS A 231 -22.05 7.22 -0.97
N VAL A 232 -20.91 6.68 -0.55
CA VAL A 232 -20.79 5.26 -0.18
C VAL A 232 -21.62 4.96 1.08
N PHE A 233 -21.69 5.87 2.06
CA PHE A 233 -22.57 5.71 3.21
C PHE A 233 -24.06 5.64 2.84
N GLU A 234 -24.51 6.49 1.91
CA GLU A 234 -25.89 6.45 1.41
C GLU A 234 -26.20 5.09 0.77
N GLN A 235 -25.27 4.57 -0.04
CA GLN A 235 -25.40 3.26 -0.68
C GLN A 235 -25.38 2.11 0.34
N MET A 236 -24.57 2.21 1.40
CA MET A 236 -24.49 1.22 2.47
C MET A 236 -25.81 1.04 3.24
N ALA A 237 -26.70 2.04 3.21
CA ALA A 237 -28.01 2.02 3.86
C ALA A 237 -29.12 1.39 3.00
N GLU A 238 -28.87 1.11 1.72
CA GLU A 238 -29.86 0.46 0.84
C GLU A 238 -30.11 -0.99 1.27
N ASP A 239 -31.37 -1.44 1.31
CA ASP A 239 -31.75 -2.80 1.77
C ASP A 239 -30.94 -3.92 1.12
N ARG A 240 -30.70 -3.80 -0.20
CA ARG A 240 -29.90 -4.77 -0.97
C ARG A 240 -28.45 -4.87 -0.47
N VAL A 241 -27.87 -3.76 -0.01
CA VAL A 241 -26.51 -3.69 0.52
C VAL A 241 -26.49 -4.11 1.98
N VAL A 242 -27.46 -3.66 2.78
CA VAL A 242 -27.66 -4.11 4.17
C VAL A 242 -27.72 -5.63 4.26
N ASN A 243 -28.40 -6.28 3.32
CA ASN A 243 -28.48 -7.74 3.26
C ASN A 243 -27.13 -8.46 3.13
N VAL A 244 -26.12 -7.80 2.58
CA VAL A 244 -24.76 -8.36 2.41
C VAL A 244 -24.02 -8.40 3.75
N TRP A 245 -24.16 -7.35 4.57
CA TRP A 245 -23.37 -7.22 5.80
C TRP A 245 -24.15 -7.48 7.09
N LYS A 246 -25.49 -7.52 7.06
CA LYS A 246 -26.33 -7.77 8.25
C LYS A 246 -26.08 -9.12 8.93
N GLY A 247 -25.57 -10.12 8.22
CA GLY A 247 -25.20 -11.41 8.82
C GLY A 247 -24.11 -11.30 9.90
N ASN A 248 -23.42 -10.15 9.98
CA ASN A 248 -22.39 -9.83 10.95
C ASN A 248 -22.85 -8.82 12.03
N LEU A 249 -24.18 -8.71 12.26
CA LEU A 249 -24.86 -7.72 13.11
C LEU A 249 -24.27 -7.51 14.51
N GLY A 250 -23.66 -8.55 15.12
CA GLY A 250 -23.00 -8.45 16.43
C GLY A 250 -21.87 -7.40 16.50
N GLN A 251 -21.23 -7.08 15.36
CA GLN A 251 -20.15 -6.09 15.28
C GLN A 251 -20.63 -4.69 14.86
N VAL A 252 -21.80 -4.57 14.23
CA VAL A 252 -22.23 -3.32 13.55
C VAL A 252 -23.06 -2.41 14.45
N VAL A 253 -23.94 -2.98 15.29
CA VAL A 253 -24.84 -2.19 16.16
C VAL A 253 -24.06 -1.30 17.15
N PHE A 254 -22.91 -1.77 17.64
CA PHE A 254 -22.07 -1.00 18.57
C PHE A 254 -21.24 0.10 17.86
N ASN A 255 -20.88 -0.11 16.59
CA ASN A 255 -19.97 0.80 15.86
C ASN A 255 -20.71 1.88 15.08
N VAL A 256 -21.93 1.64 14.59
CA VAL A 256 -22.77 2.69 13.96
C VAL A 256 -23.29 3.67 15.01
N ALA A 257 -23.55 3.21 16.24
CA ALA A 257 -23.87 4.07 17.37
C ALA A 257 -22.68 4.97 17.78
N ALA A 258 -21.43 4.47 17.65
CA ALA A 258 -20.21 5.21 17.96
C ALA A 258 -19.74 6.13 16.81
N ALA A 259 -19.92 5.74 15.55
CA ALA A 259 -19.57 6.54 14.36
C ALA A 259 -20.63 7.61 14.00
N GLY A 260 -21.72 7.68 14.77
CA GLY A 260 -22.65 8.79 14.75
C GLY A 260 -23.92 8.51 13.95
N TRP A 261 -24.89 7.90 14.63
CA TRP A 261 -26.31 8.06 14.29
C TRP A 261 -26.75 9.54 14.22
N GLY A 262 -25.94 10.47 14.75
CA GLY A 262 -26.10 11.91 14.61
C GLY A 262 -25.93 12.44 13.18
N LEU A 263 -25.15 11.80 12.31
CA LEU A 263 -24.90 12.28 10.93
C LEU A 263 -26.11 12.12 10.00
N LEU A 264 -26.95 11.11 10.22
CA LEU A 264 -28.23 10.96 9.50
C LEU A 264 -29.29 12.00 9.93
N LYS A 265 -29.18 12.58 11.13
CA LYS A 265 -30.10 13.62 11.64
C LYS A 265 -29.74 15.05 11.20
N VAL A 266 -28.50 15.31 10.78
CA VAL A 266 -28.10 16.66 10.34
C VAL A 266 -28.74 17.04 9.00
N ARG A 267 -29.09 16.06 8.16
CA ARG A 267 -29.77 16.32 6.88
C ARG A 267 -31.28 16.59 7.02
N THR A 268 -31.95 16.00 8.02
CA THR A 268 -33.39 16.23 8.23
C THR A 268 -33.73 17.58 8.86
N LYS A 269 -32.76 18.24 9.53
CA LYS A 269 -32.94 19.62 10.04
C LYS A 269 -32.75 20.71 8.98
N HIS A 270 -31.89 20.50 7.99
CA HIS A 270 -31.68 21.50 6.93
C HIS A 270 -32.78 21.51 5.85
N GLU A 271 -33.60 20.46 5.77
CA GLU A 271 -34.78 20.41 4.88
C GLU A 271 -36.10 20.84 5.56
N THR A 272 -36.05 21.21 6.86
CA THR A 272 -37.23 21.68 7.61
C THR A 272 -37.17 23.18 8.00
N GLU A 273 -36.11 23.90 7.60
CA GLU A 273 -35.96 25.36 7.80
C GLU A 273 -35.67 26.10 6.48
N SER A 274 -36.39 25.78 5.40
CA SER A 274 -36.43 26.58 4.15
C SER A 274 -37.84 26.72 3.63
#